data_AF-A0A538EID7-F1
#
_entry.id   AF-A0A538EID7-F1
#
_cell.length_a   1.000
_cell.length_b   1.000
_cell.length_c   1.000
_cell.angle_alpha   90.00
_cell.angle_beta   90.00
_cell.angle_gamma   90.00
#
_symmetry.space_group_name_H-M   'P 1'
#
loop_
_entity.id
_entity.type
_entity.pdbx_description
1 polymer ?
#
loop_
_entity_poly.entity_id
_entity_poly.type
_entity_poly.pdbx_seq_one_letter_code
_entity_poly.pdbx_strand_id
1 'polypeptide(L)'
;MIQDDIRTLLAAPPSGEDAPTLDYIEHTLTEGYARALALEAERWRFERQIAEVATRLGNEITDEDASELARLGRCLSAADGDLNRLRTLLVALRTRANEARTAA
;
A
#
# COMPACT_ATOMS: atom_id res chain seq x y z
N MET A 1 11.39 -2.41 -5.05
CA MET A 1 10.15 -2.83 -4.34
C MET A 1 8.97 -2.51 -5.25
N ILE A 2 7.80 -3.14 -5.10
CA ILE A 2 6.67 -2.95 -6.05
C ILE A 2 6.31 -1.48 -6.34
N GLN A 3 6.46 -0.57 -5.37
CA GLN A 3 6.25 0.87 -5.60
C GLN A 3 7.29 1.49 -6.54
N ASP A 4 8.55 1.06 -6.47
CA ASP A 4 9.63 1.51 -7.36
C ASP A 4 9.43 0.94 -8.77
N ASP A 5 8.94 -0.29 -8.87
CA ASP A 5 8.62 -0.93 -10.14
C ASP A 5 7.48 -0.18 -10.84
N ILE A 6 6.41 0.16 -10.08
CA ILE A 6 5.33 1.02 -10.56
C ILE A 6 5.86 2.40 -10.98
N ARG A 7 6.72 3.05 -10.18
CA ARG A 7 7.30 4.36 -10.54
C ARG A 7 8.14 4.29 -11.82
N THR A 8 8.89 3.21 -11.98
CA THR A 8 9.72 2.97 -13.18
C THR A 8 8.83 2.85 -14.41
N LEU A 9 7.74 2.09 -14.32
CA LEU A 9 6.74 1.99 -15.39
C LEU A 9 6.06 3.32 -15.71
N LEU A 10 5.73 4.12 -14.69
CA LEU A 10 5.12 5.43 -14.88
C LEU A 10 6.08 6.44 -15.53
N ALA A 11 7.39 6.32 -15.28
CA ALA A 11 8.42 7.18 -15.86
C ALA A 11 8.81 6.78 -17.29
N ALA A 12 8.50 5.54 -17.71
CA ALA A 12 8.83 5.03 -19.04
C ALA A 12 8.01 5.75 -20.14
N PRO A 13 8.54 5.85 -21.38
CA PRO A 13 7.81 6.48 -22.48
C PRO A 13 6.48 5.75 -22.76
N PRO A 14 5.40 6.46 -23.13
CA PRO A 14 4.08 5.85 -23.33
C PRO A 14 3.97 5.02 -24.61
N SER A 15 4.87 5.23 -25.58
CA SER A 15 4.91 4.54 -26.86
C SER A 15 6.34 4.54 -27.43
N GLY A 16 6.59 3.68 -28.42
CA GLY A 16 7.90 3.48 -29.04
C GLY A 16 8.58 2.18 -28.61
N GLU A 17 9.81 1.98 -29.08
CA GLU A 17 10.60 0.77 -28.84
C GLU A 17 10.91 0.53 -27.36
N ASP A 18 11.07 1.62 -26.60
CA ASP A 18 11.37 1.59 -25.16
C ASP A 18 10.10 1.59 -24.28
N ALA A 19 8.90 1.52 -24.87
CA ALA A 19 7.66 1.52 -24.10
C ALA A 19 7.41 0.15 -23.45
N PRO A 20 7.01 0.12 -22.16
CA PRO A 20 6.68 -1.14 -21.50
C PRO A 20 5.46 -1.78 -22.15
N THR A 21 5.50 -3.11 -22.25
CA THR A 21 4.39 -3.90 -22.81
C THR A 21 3.17 -3.83 -21.90
N LEU A 22 1.97 -3.94 -22.49
CA LEU A 22 0.72 -3.99 -21.72
C LEU A 22 0.72 -5.16 -20.72
N ASP A 23 1.21 -6.32 -21.12
CA ASP A 23 1.33 -7.52 -20.28
C ASP A 23 2.17 -7.27 -19.02
N TYR A 24 3.33 -6.59 -19.18
CA TYR A 24 4.18 -6.25 -18.04
C TYR A 24 3.50 -5.25 -17.10
N ILE A 25 2.80 -4.24 -17.64
CA ILE A 25 2.02 -3.29 -16.83
C ILE A 25 0.92 -4.01 -16.03
N GLU A 26 0.18 -4.92 -16.67
CA GLU A 26 -0.90 -5.69 -16.04
C GLU A 26 -0.37 -6.63 -14.96
N HIS A 27 0.76 -7.28 -15.21
CA HIS A 27 1.44 -8.10 -14.20
C HIS A 27 1.82 -7.28 -12.96
N THR A 28 2.45 -6.12 -13.13
CA THR A 28 2.81 -5.23 -12.02
C THR A 28 1.56 -4.69 -11.29
N LEU A 29 0.45 -4.43 -11.99
CA LEU A 29 -0.82 -4.09 -11.35
C LEU A 29 -1.32 -5.23 -10.44
N THR A 30 -1.26 -6.48 -10.90
CA THR A 30 -1.65 -7.65 -10.09
C THR A 30 -0.81 -7.77 -8.82
N GLU A 31 0.52 -7.68 -8.93
CA GLU A 31 1.42 -7.71 -7.78
C GLU A 31 1.17 -6.54 -6.82
N GLY A 32 0.96 -5.35 -7.36
CA GLY A 32 0.67 -4.16 -6.56
C GLY A 32 -0.68 -4.25 -5.82
N TYR A 33 -1.72 -4.80 -6.44
CA TYR A 33 -2.98 -5.08 -5.75
C TYR A 33 -2.82 -6.15 -4.66
N ALA A 34 -2.03 -7.20 -4.90
CA ALA A 34 -1.72 -8.19 -3.88
C ALA A 34 -1.00 -7.55 -2.67
N ARG A 35 -0.04 -6.64 -2.91
CA ARG A 35 0.61 -5.89 -1.83
C ARG A 35 -0.35 -4.94 -1.10
N ALA A 36 -1.29 -4.30 -1.81
CA ALA A 36 -2.29 -3.46 -1.18
C ALA A 36 -3.19 -4.27 -0.22
N LEU A 37 -3.63 -5.46 -0.63
CA LEU A 37 -4.39 -6.37 0.23
C LEU A 37 -3.58 -6.81 1.47
N ALA A 38 -2.28 -7.05 1.30
CA ALA A 38 -1.41 -7.37 2.43
C ALA A 38 -1.31 -6.21 3.43
N LEU A 39 -1.15 -4.98 2.95
CA LEU A 39 -1.11 -3.77 3.80
C LEU A 39 -2.45 -3.51 4.51
N GLU A 40 -3.58 -3.75 3.84
CA GLU A 40 -4.91 -3.68 4.47
C GLU A 40 -5.04 -4.70 5.60
N ALA A 41 -4.55 -5.92 5.40
CA ALA A 41 -4.55 -6.95 6.44
C ALA A 41 -3.60 -6.60 7.60
N GLU A 42 -2.43 -6.02 7.33
CA GLU A 42 -1.53 -5.49 8.36
C GLU A 42 -2.22 -4.39 9.18
N ARG A 43 -2.87 -3.44 8.52
CA ARG A 43 -3.65 -2.37 9.16
C ARG A 43 -4.70 -2.92 10.11
N TRP A 44 -5.51 -3.87 9.62
CA TRP A 44 -6.57 -4.49 10.41
C TRP A 44 -6.04 -5.22 11.65
N ARG A 45 -4.88 -5.88 11.54
CA ARG A 45 -4.22 -6.51 12.69
C ARG A 45 -3.80 -5.47 13.74
N PHE A 46 -3.25 -4.33 13.32
CA PHE A 46 -2.88 -3.26 14.26
C PHE A 46 -4.10 -2.62 14.92
N GLU A 47 -5.16 -2.34 14.17
CA GLU A 47 -6.44 -1.85 14.73
C GLU A 47 -6.99 -2.81 15.79
N ARG A 48 -6.97 -4.12 15.50
CA ARG A 48 -7.40 -5.14 16.45
C ARG A 48 -6.52 -5.19 17.70
N GLN A 49 -5.19 -5.14 17.54
CA GLN A 49 -4.27 -5.11 18.68
C GLN A 49 -4.48 -3.87 19.55
N ILE A 50 -4.70 -2.70 18.95
CA ILE A 50 -5.01 -1.47 19.70
C ILE A 50 -6.31 -1.65 20.49
N ALA A 51 -7.35 -2.21 19.89
CA ALA A 51 -8.61 -2.48 20.57
C ALA A 51 -8.42 -3.46 21.74
N GLU A 52 -7.65 -4.53 21.54
CA GLU A 52 -7.31 -5.50 22.59
C GLU A 52 -6.57 -4.82 23.76
N VAL A 53 -5.56 -4.00 23.50
CA VAL A 53 -4.87 -3.22 24.54
C VAL A 53 -5.85 -2.29 25.25
N ALA A 54 -6.68 -1.55 24.51
CA ALA A 54 -7.66 -0.63 25.06
C ALA A 54 -8.69 -1.33 25.97
N THR A 55 -9.09 -2.58 25.67
CA THR A 55 -10.00 -3.36 26.53
C THR A 55 -9.36 -3.85 27.82
N ARG A 56 -8.02 -4.01 27.86
CA ARG A 56 -7.28 -4.40 29.07
C ARG A 56 -6.99 -3.22 29.98
N LEU A 57 -7.10 -1.98 29.48
CA LEU A 57 -6.93 -0.79 30.29
C LEU A 57 -7.96 -0.82 31.43
N GLY A 58 -7.47 -0.95 32.66
CA GLY A 58 -8.26 -0.80 33.87
C GLY A 58 -8.47 0.68 34.22
N ASN A 59 -8.70 0.96 35.50
CA ASN A 59 -8.85 2.34 35.98
C ASN A 59 -7.54 3.15 35.96
N GLU A 60 -6.39 2.49 35.90
CA GLU A 60 -5.07 3.11 35.80
C GLU A 60 -4.36 2.57 34.56
N ILE A 61 -3.89 3.49 33.71
CA ILE A 61 -3.08 3.18 32.53
C ILE A 61 -1.63 3.09 32.98
N THR A 62 -0.96 1.98 32.69
CA THR A 62 0.47 1.84 32.98
C THR A 62 1.32 2.49 31.89
N ASP A 63 2.55 2.87 32.21
CA ASP A 63 3.52 3.37 31.21
C ASP A 63 3.80 2.34 30.10
N GLU A 64 3.69 1.05 30.42
CA GLU A 64 3.82 -0.05 29.46
C GLU A 64 2.65 -0.05 28.46
N ASP A 65 1.41 0.07 28.94
CA ASP A 65 0.22 0.17 28.07
C ASP A 65 0.30 1.40 27.16
N ALA A 66 0.69 2.55 27.71
CA ALA A 66 0.84 3.78 26.95
C ALA A 66 1.92 3.63 25.86
N SER A 67 3.04 2.98 26.19
CA SER A 67 4.13 2.70 25.24
C SER A 67 3.71 1.71 24.14
N GLU A 68 2.95 0.67 24.49
CA GLU A 68 2.42 -0.31 23.54
C GLU A 68 1.44 0.35 22.56
N LEU A 69 0.47 1.13 23.07
CA LEU A 69 -0.48 1.88 22.24
C LEU A 69 0.23 2.86 21.32
N ALA A 70 1.23 3.59 21.83
CA ALA A 70 2.01 4.53 21.01
C ALA A 70 2.78 3.80 19.89
N ARG A 71 3.35 2.62 20.18
CA ARG A 71 4.02 1.79 19.17
C ARG A 71 3.04 1.30 18.11
N LEU A 72 1.91 0.72 18.52
CA LEU A 72 0.89 0.22 17.61
C LEU A 72 0.30 1.35 16.74
N GLY A 73 0.05 2.53 17.32
CA GLY A 73 -0.42 3.70 16.59
C GLY A 73 0.57 4.17 15.52
N ARG A 74 1.88 4.14 15.81
CA ARG A 74 2.92 4.41 14.80
C ARG A 74 2.94 3.36 13.69
N CYS A 75 2.84 2.08 14.03
CA CYS A 75 2.77 0.99 13.04
C CYS A 75 1.53 1.11 12.15
N LEU A 76 0.37 1.40 12.75
CA LEU A 76 -0.89 1.63 12.04
C LEU A 76 -0.77 2.80 11.06
N SER A 77 -0.27 3.95 11.54
CA SER A 77 -0.08 5.15 10.72
C SER A 77 0.89 4.91 9.55
N ALA A 78 1.96 4.13 9.77
CA ALA A 78 2.88 3.74 8.71
C ALA A 78 2.19 2.86 7.65
N ALA A 79 1.46 1.82 8.07
CA ALA A 79 0.74 0.94 7.16
C ALA A 79 -0.32 1.69 6.33
N ASP A 80 -1.07 2.61 6.94
CA ASP A 80 -2.00 3.48 6.23
C ASP A 80 -1.30 4.40 5.23
N GLY A 81 -0.18 5.00 5.64
CA GLY A 81 0.64 5.83 4.77
C GLY A 81 1.14 5.08 3.54
N ASP A 82 1.63 3.85 3.73
CA ASP A 82 2.11 2.99 2.65
C ASP A 82 0.98 2.52 1.74
N LEU A 83 -0.16 2.14 2.32
CA LEU A 83 -1.36 1.73 1.57
C LEU A 83 -1.87 2.88 0.70
N ASN A 84 -1.95 4.09 1.26
CA ASN A 84 -2.43 5.26 0.52
C ASN A 84 -1.49 5.59 -0.65
N ARG A 85 -0.18 5.64 -0.41
CA ARG A 85 0.82 5.86 -1.48
C ARG A 85 0.73 4.80 -2.57
N LEU A 86 0.62 3.52 -2.20
CA LEU A 86 0.51 2.43 -3.17
C LEU A 86 -0.77 2.54 -3.99
N ARG A 87 -1.92 2.84 -3.38
CA ARG A 87 -3.19 3.03 -4.10
C ARG A 87 -3.12 4.19 -5.09
N THR A 88 -2.50 5.31 -4.73
CA THR A 88 -2.28 6.43 -5.65
C THR A 88 -1.46 6.00 -6.87
N LEU A 89 -0.36 5.26 -6.65
CA LEU A 89 0.49 4.73 -7.72
C LEU A 89 -0.27 3.73 -8.61
N LEU A 90 -1.07 2.84 -8.02
CA LEU A 90 -1.89 1.86 -8.75
C LEU A 90 -2.95 2.53 -9.65
N VAL A 91 -3.58 3.60 -9.18
CA VAL A 91 -4.53 4.37 -10.00
C VAL A 91 -3.83 4.97 -11.21
N ALA A 92 -2.66 5.60 -11.01
CA ALA A 92 -1.88 6.15 -12.11
C ALA A 92 -1.46 5.07 -13.12
N LEU A 93 -0.99 3.91 -12.63
CA LEU A 93 -0.57 2.81 -13.50
C LEU A 93 -1.75 2.20 -14.27
N ARG A 94 -2.94 2.11 -13.65
CA ARG A 94 -4.15 1.65 -14.32
C ARG A 94 -4.59 2.60 -15.44
N THR A 95 -4.47 3.92 -15.24
CA THR A 95 -4.72 4.90 -16.31
C THR A 95 -3.77 4.66 -17.48
N ARG A 96 -2.48 4.51 -17.19
CA ARG A 96 -1.47 4.19 -18.21
C ARG A 96 -1.75 2.87 -18.96
N ALA A 97 -2.17 1.82 -18.25
CA ALA A 97 -2.56 0.56 -18.87
C ALA A 97 -3.74 0.73 -19.85
N ASN A 98 -4.71 1.58 -19.50
CA ASN A 98 -5.83 1.88 -20.38
C ASN A 98 -5.39 2.64 -21.63
N GLU A 99 -4.50 3.63 -21.49
CA GLU A 99 -3.93 4.37 -22.63
C GLU A 99 -3.18 3.44 -23.58
N ALA A 100 -2.32 2.57 -23.03
CA ALA A 100 -1.59 1.56 -23.81
C ALA A 100 -2.54 0.60 -24.55
N ARG A 101 -3.65 0.19 -23.91
CA ARG A 101 -4.66 -0.65 -24.53
C ARG A 101 -5.42 0.05 -25.67
N THR A 102 -5.64 1.37 -25.57
CA THR A 102 -6.30 2.14 -26.64
C THR A 102 -5.39 2.49 -27.81
N ALA A 103 -4.06 2.45 -27.60
CA ALA A 103 -3.06 2.74 -28.62
C ALA A 103 -2.61 1.50 -29.41
N ALA A 104 -2.93 0.30 -28.91
CA ALA A 104 -2.68 -0.99 -29.56
C ALA A 104 -3.80 -1.34 -30.56
#